data_AF-M0LQS8-F1
#
_entry.id   AF-M0LQS8-F1
#
_cell.length_a   1.000
_cell.length_b   1.000
_cell.length_c   1.000
_cell.angle_alpha   90.00
_cell.angle_beta   90.00
_cell.angle_gamma   90.00
#
_symmetry.space_group_name_H-M   'P 1'
#
loop_
_entity.id
_entity.type
_entity.pdbx_description
1 polymer ?
#
loop_
_entity_poly.entity_id
_entity_poly.type
_entity_poly.pdbx_seq_one_letter_code
_entity_poly.pdbx_strand_id
1 'polypeptide(L)' 'GPPNKYVQTTPVKPGSCAIATLHAEVPGPIKLVDHALSRVARKGMMAVINREGSANLDVFEPEA' A
#
# COMPACT_ATOMS: atom_id res chain seq x y z
N GLY A 1 -9.64 18.18 -10.31
CA GLY A 1 -9.14 18.80 -9.07
C GLY A 1 -7.74 18.30 -8.79
N PRO A 2 -7.07 18.79 -7.72
CA PRO A 2 -5.77 18.27 -7.31
C PRO A 2 -5.88 16.78 -6.90
N PRO A 3 -4.78 16.00 -6.94
CA PRO A 3 -4.78 14.63 -6.43
C PRO A 3 -5.17 14.56 -4.95
N ASN A 4 -5.91 13.51 -4.59
CA ASN A 4 -6.25 13.23 -3.19
C ASN A 4 -4.98 12.92 -2.38
N LYS A 5 -4.98 13.29 -1.09
CA LYS A 5 -3.87 13.05 -0.16
C LYS A 5 -4.32 12.19 1.02
N TYR A 6 -3.38 11.49 1.65
CA TYR A 6 -3.62 10.63 2.81
C TYR A 6 -4.70 9.54 2.54
N VAL A 7 -4.70 9.00 1.33
CA VAL A 7 -5.68 8.01 0.88
C VAL A 7 -5.24 6.62 1.31
N GLN A 8 -6.11 5.91 2.03
CA GLN A 8 -5.88 4.51 2.41
C GLN A 8 -6.30 3.54 1.29
N THR A 9 -7.42 3.82 0.61
CA THR A 9 -7.97 2.96 -0.44
C THR A 9 -8.65 3.81 -1.49
N THR A 10 -8.49 3.46 -2.78
CA THR A 10 -9.22 4.10 -3.87
C THR A 10 -9.82 3.05 -4.80
N PRO A 11 -11.09 3.19 -5.21
CA PRO A 11 -11.66 2.30 -6.22
C PRO A 11 -11.07 2.58 -7.60
N VAL A 12 -10.81 1.51 -8.37
CA VAL A 12 -10.50 1.59 -9.80
C VAL A 12 -11.74 1.09 -10.56
N LYS A 13 -12.42 1.99 -11.27
CA LYS A 13 -13.62 1.63 -12.04
C LYS A 13 -13.24 0.82 -13.28
N PRO A 14 -14.14 -0.03 -13.82
CA PRO A 14 -13.91 -0.72 -15.08
C PRO A 14 -13.51 0.25 -16.20
N GLY A 15 -12.47 -0.10 -16.96
CA GLY A 15 -11.95 0.75 -18.05
C GLY A 15 -11.13 1.97 -17.59
N SER A 16 -10.77 2.06 -16.30
CA SER A 16 -9.95 3.15 -15.77
C SER A 16 -8.65 2.66 -15.12
N CYS A 17 -7.79 3.60 -14.76
CA CYS A 17 -6.52 3.37 -14.07
C CYS A 17 -6.40 4.35 -12.90
N ALA A 18 -5.86 3.88 -11.78
CA ALA A 18 -5.41 4.76 -10.70
C ALA A 18 -3.89 4.87 -10.72
N ILE A 19 -3.41 6.10 -10.57
CA ILE A 19 -1.99 6.41 -10.41
C ILE A 19 -1.83 6.98 -8.99
N ALA A 20 -0.91 6.42 -8.22
CA ALA A 20 -0.66 6.81 -6.85
C ALA A 20 0.84 7.02 -6.59
N THR A 21 1.15 7.88 -5.63
CA THR A 21 2.50 8.07 -5.10
C THR A 21 2.51 7.61 -3.65
N LEU A 22 3.42 6.69 -3.34
CA LEU A 22 3.60 6.15 -1.99
C LEU A 22 4.94 6.64 -1.43
N HIS A 23 4.89 7.28 -0.25
CA HIS A 23 6.08 7.55 0.55
C HIS A 23 6.23 6.42 1.58
N ALA A 24 7.22 5.55 1.39
CA ALA A 24 7.48 4.40 2.26
C ALA A 24 8.69 4.68 3.17
N GLU A 25 8.42 5.09 4.41
CA GLU A 25 9.43 5.56 5.37
C GLU A 25 10.08 4.45 6.19
N VAL A 26 9.36 3.35 6.40
CA VAL A 26 9.82 2.21 7.22
C VAL A 26 10.15 1.03 6.30
N PRO A 27 11.27 0.31 6.53
CA PRO A 27 11.61 -0.87 5.74
C PRO A 27 10.65 -2.04 6.02
N GLY A 28 10.56 -2.96 5.06
CA GLY A 28 9.74 -4.17 5.17
C GLY A 28 8.77 -4.36 3.99
N PRO A 29 8.01 -5.46 4.01
CA PRO A 29 7.08 -5.80 2.94
C PRO A 29 5.78 -4.97 3.04
N ILE A 30 5.50 -4.17 2.02
CA ILE A 30 4.22 -3.46 1.85
C ILE A 30 3.31 -4.29 0.95
N LYS A 31 2.19 -4.78 1.51
CA LYS A 31 1.20 -5.58 0.79
C LYS A 31 0.19 -4.67 0.11
N LEU A 32 0.24 -4.59 -1.22
CA LEU A 32 -0.79 -3.96 -2.03
C LEU A 32 -1.89 -4.98 -2.29
N VAL A 33 -3.12 -4.66 -1.87
CA VAL A 33 -4.23 -5.60 -1.88
C VAL A 33 -5.49 -4.99 -2.50
N ASP A 34 -6.29 -5.86 -3.10
CA ASP A 34 -7.70 -5.56 -3.29
C ASP A 34 -8.43 -5.66 -1.93
N HIS A 35 -9.12 -4.58 -1.52
CA HIS A 35 -9.76 -4.50 -0.19
C HIS A 35 -10.95 -5.45 0.03
N ALA A 36 -11.39 -6.19 -0.98
CA ALA A 36 -12.19 -7.38 -0.77
C ALA A 36 -11.23 -8.55 -0.51
N LEU A 37 -10.82 -8.78 0.75
CA LEU A 37 -9.79 -9.76 1.09
C LEU A 37 -10.07 -11.20 0.61
N SER A 38 -11.33 -11.57 0.36
CA SER A 38 -11.65 -12.85 -0.29
C SER A 38 -11.03 -13.00 -1.67
N ARG A 39 -10.88 -11.90 -2.41
CA ARG A 39 -10.23 -11.81 -3.72
C ARG A 39 -8.72 -11.93 -3.62
N VAL A 40 -8.12 -11.41 -2.55
CA VAL A 40 -6.71 -11.67 -2.23
C VAL A 40 -6.50 -13.17 -1.97
N ALA A 41 -7.25 -13.74 -1.02
CA ALA A 41 -7.06 -15.11 -0.57
C ALA A 41 -7.40 -16.18 -1.63
N ARG A 42 -8.36 -15.91 -2.52
CA ARG A 42 -8.88 -16.90 -3.48
C ARG A 42 -8.53 -16.63 -4.93
N LYS A 43 -8.10 -15.41 -5.27
CA LYS A 43 -7.83 -15.01 -6.66
C LYS A 43 -6.44 -14.39 -6.86
N GLY A 44 -5.60 -14.36 -5.82
CA GLY A 44 -4.21 -13.91 -5.93
C GLY A 44 -4.03 -12.42 -6.17
N MET A 45 -5.03 -11.59 -5.88
CA MET A 45 -4.94 -10.13 -6.09
C MET A 45 -4.15 -9.44 -4.98
N MET A 46 -2.87 -9.80 -4.87
CA MET A 46 -1.87 -9.17 -4.00
C MET A 46 -0.58 -8.92 -4.80
N ALA A 47 0.04 -7.78 -4.52
CA ALA A 47 1.44 -7.52 -4.84
C ALA A 47 2.18 -7.15 -3.57
N VAL A 48 3.50 -7.37 -3.55
CA VAL A 48 4.36 -6.98 -2.44
C VAL A 48 5.46 -6.06 -2.95
N ILE A 49 5.61 -4.91 -2.30
CA ILE A 49 6.78 -4.05 -2.46
C ILE A 49 7.72 -4.33 -1.30
N ASN A 50 8.93 -4.82 -1.59
CA ASN A 50 9.96 -5.01 -0.58
C ASN A 50 10.73 -3.70 -0.41
N ARG A 51 10.40 -2.93 0.63
CA ARG A 51 11.13 -1.69 0.94
C ARG A 51 12.39 -2.02 1.74
N GLU A 52 13.54 -1.86 1.12
CA GLU A 52 14.85 -2.06 1.75
C GLU A 52 15.36 -0.75 2.35
N GLY A 53 16.08 -0.78 3.49
CA GLY A 53 16.68 0.40 4.11
C GLY A 53 16.82 0.25 5.62
N SER A 54 17.36 1.26 6.28
CA SER A 54 17.45 1.33 7.75
C SER A 54 16.08 1.56 8.38
N ALA A 55 15.89 1.10 9.62
CA ALA A 55 14.73 1.44 10.41
C ALA A 55 14.63 2.96 10.63
N ASN A 56 13.40 3.46 10.72
CA ASN A 56 13.11 4.84 11.07
C ASN A 56 12.28 4.87 12.37
N LEU A 57 13.00 4.95 13.50
CA LEU A 57 12.39 4.86 14.84
C LEU A 57 11.55 6.10 15.20
N ASP A 58 11.81 7.26 14.57
CA ASP A 58 10.97 8.46 14.74
C ASP A 58 9.53 8.24 14.21
N VAL A 59 9.36 7.28 13.28
CA VAL A 59 8.08 6.96 12.64
C VAL A 59 7.45 5.70 13.21
N PHE A 60 8.25 4.66 13.47
CA PHE A 60 7.74 3.38 13.95
C PHE A 60 8.76 2.64 14.82
N GLU A 61 8.38 2.38 16.07
CA GLU A 61 9.12 1.57 17.03
C GLU A 61 8.36 0.26 17.29
N PRO A 62 8.83 -0.89 16.79
CA PRO A 62 8.09 -2.15 16.87
C PRO A 62 8.02 -2.75 18.28
N GLU A 63 8.92 -2.37 19.18
CA GLU A 63 9.07 -2.93 20.54
C GLU A 63 8.64 -1.95 21.66
N ALA A 64 8.02 -0.82 21.30
CA ALA A 64 7.52 0.18 22.25
C ALA A 64 6.18 -0.21 22.88
#